data_AF-A0A2I0FHT2-F1
#
_entry.id   AF-A0A2I0FHT2-F1
#
_cell.length_a   1.000
_cell.length_b   1.000
_cell.length_c   1.000
_cell.angle_alpha   90.00
_cell.angle_beta   90.00
_cell.angle_gamma   90.00
#
_symmetry.space_group_name_H-M   'P 1'
#
loop_
_entity.id
_entity.type
_entity.pdbx_description
1 polymer ?
#
loop_
_entity_poly.entity_id
_entity_poly.type
_entity_poly.pdbx_seq_one_letter_code
_entity_poly.pdbx_strand_id
1 'polypeptide(L)'
;MKDLVKRKKSEFRYCVELSNGQLLNVFFWRNQAVIMGENIISWQVGVVITETRKQAKKWFLSAKNPYDSKSTGRCGLEGIKRAAEIILDFRDSMKTNEMLFVGFEDSKRQSAYRRLKKYGFKEYEENGVVRYYASPNLIDRKWIEE
;
A
#
# COMPACT_ATOMS: atom_id res chain seq x y z
N MET A 1 -36.77 -1.32 9.33
CA MET A 1 -35.73 -1.42 10.38
C MET A 1 -34.37 -1.32 9.71
N LYS A 2 -33.41 -0.66 10.35
CA LYS A 2 -32.11 -0.24 9.81
C LYS A 2 -31.29 -1.41 9.26
N ASP A 3 -30.97 -1.38 7.97
CA ASP A 3 -29.71 -1.93 7.47
C ASP A 3 -28.76 -0.79 7.10
N LEU A 4 -28.40 -0.02 8.12
CA LEU A 4 -27.18 0.79 8.09
C LEU A 4 -26.01 -0.17 8.31
N VAL A 5 -25.77 -1.08 7.36
CA VAL A 5 -24.48 -1.77 7.28
C VAL A 5 -23.46 -0.65 7.20
N LYS A 6 -22.74 -0.39 8.30
CA LYS A 6 -21.62 0.56 8.32
C LYS A 6 -20.71 0.17 7.16
N ARG A 7 -20.82 0.86 6.02
CA ARG A 7 -19.93 0.66 4.87
C ARG A 7 -18.52 0.86 5.42
N LYS A 8 -17.80 -0.24 5.61
CA LYS A 8 -16.40 -0.21 6.06
C LYS A 8 -15.65 0.72 5.12
N LYS A 9 -14.81 1.61 5.67
CA LYS A 9 -13.99 2.51 4.86
C LYS A 9 -13.22 1.66 3.85
N SER A 10 -13.51 1.86 2.57
CA SER A 10 -12.80 1.21 1.46
C SER A 10 -11.46 1.86 1.17
N GLU A 11 -11.18 2.99 1.82
CA GLU A 11 -10.00 3.80 1.61
C GLU A 11 -9.51 4.38 2.94
N PHE A 12 -8.19 4.39 3.12
CA PHE A 12 -7.50 5.12 4.19
C PHE A 12 -6.48 6.07 3.57
N ARG A 13 -6.27 7.22 4.22
CA ARG A 13 -5.37 8.27 3.73
C ARG A 13 -4.59 8.83 4.90
N TYR A 14 -3.27 8.82 4.77
CA TYR A 14 -2.34 9.43 5.70
C TYR A 14 -1.67 10.60 4.99
N CYS A 15 -1.54 11.73 5.69
CA CYS A 15 -0.88 12.93 5.20
C CYS A 15 0.09 13.41 6.28
N VAL A 16 1.38 13.37 5.99
CA VAL A 16 2.45 13.73 6.92
C VAL A 16 3.32 14.81 6.26
N GLU A 17 3.63 15.86 7.00
CA GLU A 17 4.53 16.92 6.55
C GLU A 17 6.00 16.47 6.71
N LEU A 18 6.79 16.63 5.66
CA LEU A 18 8.22 16.34 5.60
C LEU A 18 9.04 17.56 6.01
N SER A 19 10.29 17.35 6.41
CA SER A 19 11.19 18.42 6.88
C SER A 19 11.43 19.53 5.83
N ASN A 20 11.23 19.23 4.55
CA ASN A 20 11.34 20.19 3.45
C ASN A 20 10.03 20.93 3.11
N GLY A 21 9.00 20.83 3.95
CA GLY A 21 7.69 21.47 3.75
C GLY A 21 6.78 20.77 2.73
N GLN A 22 7.21 19.66 2.12
CA GLN A 22 6.35 18.85 1.26
C GLN A 22 5.49 17.90 2.09
N LEU A 23 4.41 17.40 1.49
CA LEU A 23 3.47 16.48 2.11
C LEU A 23 3.68 15.07 1.55
N LEU A 24 4.04 14.13 2.41
CA LEU A 24 3.92 12.70 2.15
C LEU A 24 2.46 12.28 2.28
N ASN A 25 1.92 11.70 1.21
CA ASN A 25 0.57 11.16 1.17
C ASN A 25 0.65 9.65 0.90
N VAL A 26 0.06 8.86 1.81
CA VAL A 26 -0.05 7.41 1.67
C VAL A 26 -1.52 7.04 1.60
N PHE A 27 -1.91 6.41 0.50
CA PHE A 27 -3.26 5.97 0.20
C PHE A 27 -3.33 4.47 0.32
N PHE A 28 -4.35 3.98 1.00
CA PHE A 28 -4.73 2.57 1.01
C PHE A 28 -6.13 2.47 0.42
N TRP A 29 -6.35 1.54 -0.49
CA TRP A 29 -7.69 1.21 -0.98
C TRP A 29 -7.84 -0.28 -1.10
N ARG A 30 -9.05 -0.78 -0.84
CA ARG A 30 -9.33 -2.21 -0.90
C ARG A 30 -10.10 -2.58 -2.16
N ASN A 31 -9.74 -3.73 -2.71
CA ASN A 31 -10.44 -4.44 -3.75
C ASN A 31 -10.82 -5.84 -3.24
N GLN A 32 -11.83 -6.46 -3.86
CA GLN A 32 -12.04 -7.89 -3.72
C GLN A 32 -11.13 -8.60 -4.74
N ALA A 33 -10.43 -9.62 -4.28
CA ALA A 33 -9.63 -10.49 -5.14
C ALA A 33 -9.95 -11.94 -4.81
N VAL A 34 -9.87 -12.81 -5.82
CA VAL A 34 -9.93 -14.25 -5.61
C VAL A 34 -8.51 -14.77 -5.68
N ILE A 35 -7.99 -15.29 -4.57
CA ILE A 35 -6.67 -15.94 -4.52
C ILE A 35 -6.89 -17.39 -4.10
N MET A 36 -6.41 -18.32 -4.93
CA MET A 36 -6.55 -19.77 -4.72
C MET A 36 -7.99 -20.23 -4.47
N GLY A 37 -8.96 -19.59 -5.13
CA GLY A 37 -10.38 -19.92 -5.00
C GLY A 37 -11.08 -19.26 -3.80
N GLU A 38 -10.37 -18.55 -2.94
CA GLU A 38 -10.94 -17.82 -1.80
C GLU A 38 -11.11 -16.32 -2.08
N ASN A 39 -12.22 -15.76 -1.62
CA ASN A 39 -12.46 -14.33 -1.64
C ASN A 39 -11.64 -13.65 -0.54
N ILE A 40 -10.58 -12.95 -0.94
CA ILE A 40 -9.74 -12.16 -0.05
C ILE A 40 -9.97 -10.66 -0.25
N ILE A 41 -9.72 -9.89 0.81
CA ILE A 41 -9.67 -8.44 0.71
C ILE A 41 -8.23 -8.04 0.38
N SER A 42 -8.02 -7.50 -0.82
CA SER A 42 -6.73 -7.01 -1.27
C SER A 42 -6.65 -5.51 -1.01
N TRP A 43 -5.77 -5.10 -0.09
CA TRP A 43 -5.39 -3.71 0.11
C TRP A 43 -4.23 -3.36 -0.82
N GLN A 44 -4.35 -2.22 -1.49
CA GLN A 44 -3.32 -1.66 -2.36
C GLN A 44 -2.78 -0.37 -1.73
N VAL A 45 -1.50 -0.08 -1.98
CA VAL A 45 -0.83 1.11 -1.44
C VAL A 45 -0.37 2.03 -2.57
N GLY A 46 -0.67 3.32 -2.42
CA GLY A 46 -0.16 4.40 -3.27
C GLY A 46 0.58 5.42 -2.41
N VAL A 47 1.82 5.73 -2.78
CA VAL A 47 2.63 6.74 -2.10
C VAL A 47 2.93 7.88 -3.05
N VAL A 48 2.73 9.12 -2.61
CA VAL A 48 3.09 10.31 -3.38
C VAL A 48 3.53 11.42 -2.45
N ILE A 49 4.53 12.21 -2.86
CA ILE A 49 4.94 13.42 -2.16
C ILE A 49 4.55 14.61 -3.02
N THR A 50 3.83 15.56 -2.44
CA THR A 50 3.29 16.73 -3.14
C THR A 50 3.42 17.97 -2.29
N GLU A 51 3.31 19.15 -2.87
CA GLU A 51 3.28 20.41 -2.09
C GLU A 51 1.93 20.64 -1.44
N THR A 52 0.85 20.12 -2.05
CA THR A 52 -0.51 20.33 -1.56
C THR A 52 -1.32 19.04 -1.54
N ARG A 53 -2.31 18.97 -0.63
CA ARG A 53 -3.30 17.88 -0.61
C ARG A 53 -4.15 17.81 -1.89
N LYS A 54 -4.33 18.94 -2.58
CA LYS A 54 -5.06 19.01 -3.86
C LYS A 54 -4.31 18.25 -4.96
N GLN A 55 -2.99 18.42 -5.03
CA GLN A 55 -2.13 17.65 -5.94
C GLN A 55 -2.20 16.14 -5.62
N ALA A 56 -2.12 15.77 -4.34
CA ALA A 56 -2.22 14.37 -3.93
C ALA A 56 -3.58 13.74 -4.28
N LYS A 57 -4.69 14.47 -4.07
CA LYS A 57 -6.03 14.01 -4.47
C LYS A 57 -6.14 13.85 -5.99
N LYS A 58 -5.61 14.80 -6.77
CA LYS A 58 -5.59 14.71 -8.23
C LYS A 58 -4.82 13.46 -8.68
N TRP A 59 -3.64 13.24 -8.10
CA TRP A 59 -2.83 12.05 -8.33
C TRP A 59 -3.60 10.76 -8.01
N PHE A 60 -4.23 10.66 -6.84
CA PHE A 60 -5.00 9.46 -6.46
C PHE A 60 -6.17 9.17 -7.40
N LEU A 61 -6.85 10.22 -7.89
CA LEU A 61 -7.95 10.06 -8.83
C LEU A 61 -7.49 9.62 -10.23
N SER A 62 -6.29 10.03 -10.66
CA SER A 62 -5.67 9.58 -11.91
C SER A 62 -5.01 8.20 -11.79
N ALA A 63 -4.43 7.88 -10.63
CA ALA A 63 -3.71 6.64 -10.34
C ALA A 63 -4.62 5.44 -10.02
N LYS A 64 -5.87 5.45 -10.50
CA LYS A 64 -6.78 4.29 -10.36
C LYS A 64 -6.32 3.04 -11.13
N ASN A 65 -5.20 3.12 -11.84
CA ASN A 65 -4.45 1.95 -12.25
C ASN A 65 -3.45 1.62 -11.13
N PRO A 66 -3.53 0.46 -10.44
CA PRO A 66 -2.58 0.04 -9.39
C PRO A 66 -1.12 0.00 -9.89
N TYR A 67 -0.97 0.01 -11.21
CA TYR A 67 0.17 0.37 -12.04
C TYR A 67 0.88 1.65 -11.60
N ASP A 68 0.15 2.76 -11.71
CA ASP A 68 0.69 4.11 -11.92
C ASP A 68 1.12 4.76 -10.60
N SER A 69 2.19 4.19 -10.05
CA SER A 69 2.86 4.64 -8.84
C SER A 69 3.86 5.77 -9.12
N LYS A 70 3.73 6.52 -10.22
CA LYS A 70 4.65 7.62 -10.55
C LYS A 70 4.63 8.70 -9.47
N SER A 71 5.68 8.72 -8.67
CA SER A 71 5.94 9.80 -7.70
C SER A 71 6.32 11.07 -8.45
N THR A 72 5.55 12.14 -8.28
CA THR A 72 5.88 13.45 -8.85
C THR A 72 6.76 14.32 -7.94
N GLY A 73 6.96 13.91 -6.67
CA GLY A 73 7.78 14.63 -5.70
C GLY A 73 9.20 14.08 -5.53
N ARG A 74 10.09 14.89 -4.95
CA ARG A 74 11.43 14.48 -4.50
C ARG A 74 11.26 13.53 -3.31
N CYS A 75 11.09 12.24 -3.60
CA CYS A 75 10.97 11.17 -2.60
C CYS A 75 12.32 10.92 -1.94
N GLY A 76 12.73 11.85 -1.07
CA GLY A 76 13.94 11.75 -0.28
C GLY A 76 13.86 10.58 0.71
N LEU A 77 15.00 10.26 1.34
CA LEU A 77 15.13 9.17 2.30
C LEU A 77 14.09 9.26 3.44
N GLU A 78 13.81 10.48 3.91
CA GLU A 78 12.80 10.75 4.95
C GLU A 78 11.41 10.28 4.53
N GLY A 79 10.94 10.70 3.35
CA GLY A 79 9.62 10.34 2.84
C GLY A 79 9.48 8.83 2.62
N ILE A 80 10.54 8.19 2.12
CA ILE A 80 10.61 6.74 1.99
C ILE A 80 10.52 6.06 3.36
N LYS A 81 11.30 6.52 4.36
CA LYS A 81 11.31 5.96 5.71
C LYS A 81 9.92 6.01 6.34
N ARG A 82 9.31 7.20 6.37
CA ARG A 82 7.96 7.41 6.92
C ARG A 82 6.89 6.63 6.17
N ALA A 83 6.99 6.52 4.84
CA ALA A 83 6.03 5.73 4.07
C ALA A 83 6.04 4.26 4.50
N ALA A 84 7.22 3.66 4.71
CA ALA A 84 7.26 2.27 5.18
C ALA A 84 6.76 2.11 6.61
N GLU A 85 7.03 3.06 7.52
CA GLU A 85 6.47 3.04 8.88
C GLU A 85 4.93 3.03 8.81
N ILE A 86 4.33 3.93 8.02
CA ILE A 86 2.87 3.98 7.81
C ILE A 86 2.33 2.68 7.19
N ILE A 87 3.08 2.07 6.25
CA ILE A 87 2.70 0.79 5.62
C ILE A 87 2.69 -0.35 6.65
N LEU A 88 3.69 -0.40 7.54
CA LEU A 88 3.76 -1.40 8.59
C LEU A 88 2.65 -1.22 9.62
N ASP A 89 2.43 0.01 10.09
CA ASP A 89 1.34 0.34 11.00
C ASP A 89 -0.02 -0.03 10.40
N PHE A 90 -0.22 0.25 9.11
CA PHE A 90 -1.42 -0.13 8.40
C PHE A 90 -1.57 -1.65 8.34
N ARG A 91 -0.50 -2.37 7.96
CA ARG A 91 -0.47 -3.83 7.88
C ARG A 91 -0.84 -4.49 9.20
N ASP A 92 -0.34 -3.97 10.32
CA ASP A 92 -0.66 -4.48 11.66
C ASP A 92 -2.10 -4.16 12.10
N SER A 93 -2.73 -3.14 11.50
CA SER A 93 -4.13 -2.77 11.74
C SER A 93 -5.16 -3.53 10.89
N MET A 94 -4.71 -4.27 9.87
CA MET A 94 -5.60 -5.03 8.97
C MET A 94 -6.35 -6.13 9.72
N LYS A 95 -7.31 -6.78 9.07
CA LYS A 95 -8.02 -7.95 9.64
C LYS A 95 -7.44 -9.26 9.10
N THR A 96 -7.79 -10.36 9.75
CA THR A 96 -7.60 -11.70 9.21
C THR A 96 -8.24 -11.80 7.82
N ASN A 97 -7.61 -12.55 6.91
CA ASN A 97 -7.99 -12.71 5.49
C ASN A 97 -7.90 -11.41 4.66
N GLU A 98 -7.14 -10.42 5.12
CA GLU A 98 -6.74 -9.27 4.33
C GLU A 98 -5.26 -9.38 3.93
N MET A 99 -4.96 -8.98 2.69
CA MET A 99 -3.60 -8.98 2.14
C MET A 99 -3.24 -7.59 1.65
N LEU A 100 -2.08 -7.09 2.07
CA LEU A 100 -1.54 -5.82 1.62
C LEU A 100 -0.58 -6.04 0.47
N PHE A 101 -0.77 -5.27 -0.61
CA PHE A 101 0.09 -5.22 -1.78
C PHE A 101 0.72 -3.84 -1.89
N VAL A 102 2.05 -3.81 -1.85
CA VAL A 102 2.85 -2.59 -1.99
C VAL A 102 3.50 -2.60 -3.36
N GLY A 103 2.88 -1.89 -4.30
CA GLY A 103 3.38 -1.73 -5.67
C GLY A 103 4.50 -0.70 -5.79
N PHE A 104 5.27 -0.81 -6.86
CA PHE A 104 6.29 0.17 -7.24
C PHE A 104 6.50 0.15 -8.76
N GLU A 105 6.89 1.29 -9.33
CA GLU A 105 7.23 1.40 -10.75
C GLU A 105 8.70 1.78 -10.99
N ASP A 106 9.35 2.38 -10.00
CA ASP A 106 10.73 2.82 -10.11
C ASP A 106 11.66 2.00 -9.23
N SER A 107 12.91 1.85 -9.69
CA SER A 107 13.95 1.06 -9.03
C SER A 107 14.33 1.61 -7.64
N LYS A 108 14.14 2.91 -7.38
CA LYS A 108 14.42 3.50 -6.06
C LYS A 108 13.42 2.99 -5.04
N ARG A 109 12.13 2.98 -5.37
CA ARG A 109 11.07 2.41 -4.53
C ARG A 109 11.21 0.90 -4.38
N GLN A 110 11.54 0.18 -5.45
CA GLN A 110 11.84 -1.24 -5.34
C GLN A 110 12.96 -1.51 -4.33
N SER A 111 14.08 -0.78 -4.44
CA SER A 111 15.20 -0.89 -3.50
C SER A 111 14.79 -0.53 -2.07
N ALA A 112 14.01 0.53 -1.89
CA ALA A 112 13.50 0.95 -0.60
C ALA A 112 12.53 -0.05 0.04
N TYR A 113 11.63 -0.63 -0.75
CA TYR A 113 10.63 -1.59 -0.29
C TYR A 113 11.17 -3.00 -0.13
N ARG A 114 12.36 -3.31 -0.67
CA ARG A 114 13.07 -4.54 -0.36
C ARG A 114 13.23 -4.78 1.14
N ARG A 115 13.35 -3.72 1.95
CA ARG A 115 13.41 -3.84 3.42
C ARG A 115 12.13 -4.39 4.04
N LEU A 116 10.98 -4.29 3.37
CA LEU A 116 9.71 -4.86 3.82
C LEU A 116 9.81 -6.38 3.96
N LYS A 117 10.72 -7.04 3.23
CA LYS A 117 11.05 -8.46 3.42
C LYS A 117 11.43 -8.80 4.86
N LYS A 118 12.15 -7.90 5.55
CA LYS A 118 12.52 -8.09 6.97
C LYS A 118 11.31 -8.12 7.90
N TYR A 119 10.18 -7.58 7.45
CA TYR A 119 8.90 -7.54 8.17
C TYR A 119 7.92 -8.62 7.67
N GLY A 120 8.39 -9.62 6.92
CA GLY A 120 7.60 -10.76 6.46
C GLY A 120 6.84 -10.54 5.15
N PHE A 121 7.10 -9.45 4.42
CA PHE A 121 6.56 -9.28 3.07
C PHE A 121 7.28 -10.22 2.09
N LYS A 122 6.51 -10.85 1.19
CA LYS A 122 7.02 -11.68 0.09
C LYS A 122 6.99 -10.91 -1.22
N GLU A 123 7.89 -11.24 -2.13
CA GLU A 123 7.85 -10.70 -3.49
C GLU A 123 6.75 -11.41 -4.28
N TYR A 124 5.99 -10.62 -5.05
CA TYR A 124 5.05 -11.14 -6.01
C TYR A 124 5.47 -10.69 -7.40
N GLU A 125 5.70 -11.67 -8.25
CA GLU A 125 6.14 -11.47 -9.63
C GLU A 125 4.96 -11.59 -10.58
N GLU A 126 4.97 -10.75 -11.59
CA GLU A 126 4.06 -10.84 -12.72
C GLU A 126 4.91 -10.89 -13.99
N ASN A 127 4.79 -11.98 -14.75
CA ASN A 127 5.60 -12.25 -15.95
C ASN A 127 7.12 -12.20 -15.69
N GLY A 128 7.59 -12.73 -14.55
CA GLY A 128 9.01 -12.76 -14.19
C GLY A 128 9.59 -11.42 -13.73
N VAL A 129 8.74 -10.43 -13.48
CA VAL A 129 9.13 -9.12 -12.95
C VAL A 129 8.46 -8.91 -11.60
N VAL A 130 9.24 -8.61 -10.57
CA VAL A 130 8.69 -8.25 -9.25
C VAL A 130 7.87 -6.97 -9.39
N ARG A 131 6.57 -7.07 -9.13
CA ARG A 131 5.62 -5.94 -9.17
C ARG A 131 5.20 -5.46 -7.80
N TYR A 132 5.18 -6.37 -6.82
CA TYR A 132 4.67 -6.08 -5.49
C TYR A 132 5.53 -6.72 -4.39
N TYR A 133 5.53 -6.05 -3.25
CA TYR A 133 5.77 -6.71 -1.97
C TYR A 133 4.42 -6.94 -1.28
N ALA A 134 4.09 -8.19 -0.97
CA ALA A 134 2.80 -8.56 -0.38
C ALA A 134 2.97 -9.12 1.04
N SER A 135 2.11 -8.72 1.96
CA SER A 135 2.00 -9.33 3.28
C SER A 135 0.54 -9.60 3.61
N PRO A 136 0.17 -10.85 3.94
CA PRO A 136 -1.08 -11.10 4.65
C PRO A 136 -1.01 -10.52 6.08
N ASN A 137 -2.17 -10.20 6.67
CA ASN A 137 -2.27 -10.10 8.13
C ASN A 137 -2.59 -11.47 8.71
N LEU A 138 -1.54 -12.23 9.01
CA LEU A 138 -1.62 -13.59 9.53
C LEU A 138 -1.72 -13.56 11.06
N ILE A 139 -2.94 -13.45 11.58
CA ILE A 139 -3.25 -14.06 12.89
C ILE A 139 -3.48 -15.57 12.75
N ASP A 140 -3.48 -16.15 11.54
CA ASP A 140 -3.52 -17.61 11.39
C ASP A 140 -2.39 -18.12 10.47
N ARG A 141 -1.44 -18.85 11.07
CA ARG A 141 -0.19 -19.35 10.48
C ARG A 141 -0.38 -20.57 9.54
N LYS A 142 -1.52 -20.72 8.87
CA LYS A 142 -1.78 -21.88 7.99
C LYS A 142 -1.45 -21.69 6.51
N TRP A 143 -0.97 -20.52 6.11
CA TRP A 143 -0.82 -20.13 4.69
C TRP A 143 0.60 -20.24 4.11
N ILE A 144 1.57 -20.83 4.82
CA ILE A 144 3.00 -20.82 4.38
C ILE A 144 3.59 -22.22 4.14
N GLU A 145 2.84 -23.31 4.29
CA GLU A 145 3.35 -24.66 3.96
C GLU A 145 2.54 -25.29 2.84
N GLU A 146 3.04 -25.15 1.61
CA GLU A 146 3.17 -26.24 0.62
C GLU A 146 4.53 -26.09 -0.07
#